data_AF-A0A9N8DQ36-F1
#
_entry.id   AF-A0A9N8DQ36-F1
#
_cell.length_a   1.000
_cell.length_b   1.000
_cell.length_c   1.000
_cell.angle_alpha   90.00
_cell.angle_beta   90.00
_cell.angle_gamma   90.00
#
_symmetry.space_group_name_H-M   'P 1'
#
loop_
_entity.id
_entity.type
_entity.pdbx_description
1 polymer ?
#
loop_
_entity_poly.entity_id
_entity_poly.type
_entity_poly.pdbx_seq_one_letter_code
_entity_poly.pdbx_strand_id
1 'polypeptide(L)'
;MYNMFREAHAFNSDISRWDVSRVQSFLRVFYDAQAFNVNIGGWGTGNVVTMKETFQLASSFDQPIGGWATTKVTDMTNTFRNCPSFDQDLGSWDTTNVETFSVAGTHPKFQLSGRPLKEHQPSTGPSMHGMWVRWYHLTARFKMLSTSIKTCVIGASTSCRAQLLQALLVALDVNQLTLLNYMDRSGVHFVQ
;
A
#
# COMPACT_ATOMS: atom_id res chain seq x y z
N MET A 1 12.68 -19.69 -17.65
CA MET A 1 12.33 -18.72 -18.69
C MET A 1 13.29 -17.55 -18.55
N TYR A 2 14.13 -17.29 -19.54
CA TYR A 2 15.18 -16.28 -19.45
C TYR A 2 14.99 -15.25 -20.57
N ASN A 3 14.94 -13.96 -20.24
CA ASN A 3 14.85 -12.84 -21.19
C ASN A 3 13.70 -12.90 -22.22
N MET A 4 12.64 -13.67 -21.97
CA MET A 4 11.66 -14.03 -23.01
C MET A 4 10.91 -12.84 -23.63
N PHE A 5 10.57 -11.84 -22.81
CA PHE A 5 9.92 -10.59 -23.24
C PHE A 5 10.75 -9.36 -22.84
N ARG A 6 12.08 -9.52 -22.78
CA ARG A 6 12.99 -8.42 -22.48
C ARG A 6 12.86 -7.33 -23.56
N GLU A 7 12.64 -6.09 -23.14
CA GLU A 7 12.47 -4.90 -23.98
C GLU A 7 11.31 -5.02 -24.99
N ALA A 8 10.37 -5.94 -24.75
CA ALA A 8 9.18 -6.07 -25.57
C ALA A 8 8.18 -4.96 -25.18
N HIS A 9 8.51 -3.71 -25.46
CA HIS A 9 7.82 -2.53 -24.94
C HIS A 9 6.31 -2.52 -25.21
N ALA A 10 5.86 -3.09 -26.33
CA ALA A 10 4.46 -3.17 -26.73
C ALA A 10 3.76 -4.50 -26.35
N PHE A 11 4.46 -5.45 -25.72
CA PHE A 11 3.90 -6.75 -25.42
C PHE A 11 2.86 -6.68 -24.29
N ASN A 12 1.64 -7.10 -24.59
CA ASN A 12 0.53 -7.18 -23.63
C ASN A 12 -0.48 -8.27 -24.00
N SER A 13 0.00 -9.36 -24.62
CA SER A 13 -0.85 -10.47 -25.06
C SER A 13 -1.12 -11.46 -23.92
N ASP A 14 -2.29 -12.09 -23.95
CA ASP A 14 -2.70 -13.03 -22.90
C ASP A 14 -1.77 -14.25 -22.81
N ILE A 15 -1.16 -14.40 -21.63
CA ILE A 15 -0.31 -15.53 -21.23
C ILE A 15 -0.74 -16.11 -19.87
N SER A 16 -1.93 -15.74 -19.40
CA SER A 16 -2.47 -16.15 -18.10
C SER A 16 -2.57 -17.67 -17.94
N ARG A 17 -2.74 -18.40 -19.06
CA ARG A 17 -2.91 -19.86 -19.12
C ARG A 17 -1.61 -20.65 -19.29
N TRP A 18 -0.46 -19.98 -19.30
CA TRP A 18 0.81 -20.69 -19.48
C TRP A 18 1.14 -21.55 -18.27
N ASP A 19 1.54 -22.79 -18.52
CA ASP A 19 2.07 -23.66 -17.47
C ASP A 19 3.55 -23.34 -17.23
N VAL A 20 3.82 -22.67 -16.11
CA VAL A 20 5.17 -22.34 -15.64
C VAL A 20 5.61 -23.20 -14.46
N SER A 21 4.88 -24.28 -14.14
CA SER A 21 5.09 -25.12 -12.95
C SER A 21 6.50 -25.73 -12.86
N ARG A 22 7.17 -25.92 -13.99
CA ARG A 22 8.54 -26.47 -14.08
C ARG A 22 9.63 -25.40 -14.22
N VAL A 23 9.24 -24.13 -14.29
CA VAL A 23 10.19 -23.04 -14.50
C VAL A 23 10.94 -22.74 -13.21
N GLN A 24 12.27 -22.73 -13.29
CA GLN A 24 13.15 -22.46 -12.14
C GLN A 24 13.67 -21.03 -12.09
N SER A 25 13.55 -20.27 -13.18
CA SER A 25 14.10 -18.92 -13.28
C SER A 25 13.15 -18.03 -14.05
N PHE A 26 12.93 -16.84 -13.51
CA PHE A 26 12.26 -15.70 -14.15
C PHE A 26 13.21 -14.53 -14.42
N LEU A 27 14.51 -14.81 -14.57
CA LEU A 27 15.51 -13.79 -14.86
C LEU A 27 15.11 -12.95 -16.09
N ARG A 28 14.84 -11.66 -15.84
CA ARG A 28 14.53 -10.65 -16.86
C ARG A 28 13.39 -11.02 -17.81
N VAL A 29 12.41 -11.82 -17.38
CA VAL A 29 11.34 -12.27 -18.29
C VAL A 29 10.56 -11.09 -18.86
N PHE A 30 10.23 -10.07 -18.06
CA PHE A 30 9.51 -8.85 -18.47
C PHE A 30 10.33 -7.56 -18.24
N TYR A 31 11.66 -7.68 -18.27
CA TYR A 31 12.54 -6.52 -18.14
C TYR A 31 12.20 -5.49 -19.23
N ASP A 32 11.83 -4.27 -18.85
CA ASP A 32 11.47 -3.16 -19.75
C ASP A 32 10.32 -3.49 -20.73
N ALA A 33 9.42 -4.41 -20.34
CA ALA A 33 8.16 -4.66 -21.05
C ALA A 33 7.11 -3.62 -20.65
N GLN A 34 7.29 -2.38 -21.12
CA GLN A 34 6.59 -1.18 -20.63
C GLN A 34 5.05 -1.29 -20.62
N ALA A 35 4.45 -1.86 -21.67
CA ALA A 35 3.00 -2.00 -21.80
C ALA A 35 2.42 -3.26 -21.13
N PHE A 36 3.25 -4.14 -20.56
CA PHE A 36 2.80 -5.42 -20.02
C PHE A 36 1.99 -5.22 -18.73
N ASN A 37 0.73 -5.63 -18.74
CA ASN A 37 -0.17 -5.59 -17.57
C ASN A 37 -1.16 -6.75 -17.55
N VAL A 38 -0.76 -7.93 -18.04
CA VAL A 38 -1.61 -9.12 -18.10
C VAL A 38 -1.63 -9.83 -16.75
N ASN A 39 -2.82 -10.23 -16.29
CA ASN A 39 -2.97 -10.96 -15.04
C ASN A 39 -2.28 -12.33 -15.10
N ILE A 40 -1.20 -12.46 -14.32
CA ILE A 40 -0.38 -13.66 -14.17
C ILE A 40 -0.36 -14.17 -12.72
N GLY A 41 -1.35 -13.76 -11.91
CA GLY A 41 -1.48 -14.20 -10.52
C GLY A 41 -1.70 -15.71 -10.36
N GLY A 42 -2.27 -16.36 -11.39
CA GLY A 42 -2.54 -17.80 -11.42
C GLY A 42 -1.34 -18.69 -11.80
N TRP A 43 -0.17 -18.12 -12.07
CA TRP A 43 1.01 -18.89 -12.44
C TRP A 43 1.55 -19.75 -11.29
N GLY A 44 1.84 -21.02 -11.58
CA GLY A 44 2.42 -21.96 -10.60
C GLY A 44 3.92 -21.72 -10.38
N THR A 45 4.30 -20.83 -9.45
CA THR A 45 5.71 -20.43 -9.24
C THR A 45 6.48 -21.28 -8.22
N GLY A 46 5.93 -22.40 -7.75
CA GLY A 46 6.50 -23.18 -6.64
C GLY A 46 7.88 -23.83 -6.87
N ASN A 47 8.41 -23.76 -8.10
CA ASN A 47 9.75 -24.23 -8.44
C ASN A 47 10.72 -23.11 -8.82
N VAL A 48 10.28 -21.84 -8.80
CA VAL A 48 11.11 -20.69 -9.13
C VAL A 48 12.14 -20.46 -8.02
N VAL A 49 13.39 -20.33 -8.42
CA VAL A 49 14.55 -20.09 -7.55
C VAL A 49 15.05 -18.65 -7.68
N THR A 50 14.87 -18.01 -8.84
CA THR A 50 15.28 -16.61 -9.06
C THR A 50 14.20 -15.80 -9.76
N MET A 51 13.95 -14.60 -9.22
CA MET A 51 13.04 -13.56 -9.75
C MET A 51 13.81 -12.27 -10.06
N LYS A 52 15.12 -12.39 -10.32
CA LYS A 52 15.98 -11.25 -10.59
C LYS A 52 15.48 -10.46 -11.80
N GLU A 53 15.28 -9.16 -11.58
CA GLU A 53 14.97 -8.18 -12.63
C GLU A 53 13.72 -8.52 -13.47
N THR A 54 12.81 -9.34 -12.93
CA THR A 54 11.66 -9.86 -13.70
C THR A 54 10.75 -8.76 -14.22
N PHE A 55 10.42 -7.74 -13.40
CA PHE A 55 9.57 -6.60 -13.77
C PHE A 55 10.32 -5.27 -13.68
N GLN A 56 11.66 -5.29 -13.71
CA GLN A 56 12.42 -4.05 -13.73
C GLN A 56 12.03 -3.23 -14.96
N LEU A 57 11.71 -1.95 -14.78
CA LEU A 57 11.24 -1.04 -15.84
C LEU A 57 9.90 -1.42 -16.51
N ALA A 58 9.14 -2.40 -15.98
CA ALA A 58 7.82 -2.74 -16.49
C ALA A 58 6.78 -1.71 -16.02
N SER A 59 6.77 -0.54 -16.67
CA SER A 59 6.11 0.67 -16.17
C SER A 59 4.63 0.51 -15.84
N SER A 60 3.88 -0.28 -16.61
CA SER A 60 2.42 -0.43 -16.49
C SER A 60 1.96 -1.63 -15.67
N PHE A 61 2.88 -2.46 -15.15
CA PHE A 61 2.51 -3.70 -14.48
C PHE A 61 1.92 -3.43 -13.08
N ASP A 62 0.68 -3.86 -12.85
CA ASP A 62 -0.04 -3.69 -11.59
C ASP A 62 -1.01 -4.87 -11.33
N GLN A 63 -0.55 -6.10 -11.54
CA GLN A 63 -1.40 -7.29 -11.41
C GLN A 63 -1.17 -8.04 -10.09
N PRO A 64 -2.23 -8.60 -9.49
CA PRO A 64 -2.14 -9.23 -8.17
C PRO A 64 -1.33 -10.53 -8.24
N ILE A 65 -0.08 -10.46 -7.79
CA ILE A 65 0.87 -11.59 -7.74
C ILE A 65 1.24 -12.00 -6.31
N GLY A 66 0.48 -11.52 -5.31
CA GLY A 66 0.65 -11.95 -3.91
C GLY A 66 0.50 -13.48 -3.74
N GLY A 67 -0.28 -14.14 -4.60
CA GLY A 67 -0.45 -15.60 -4.58
C GLY A 67 0.75 -16.42 -5.05
N TRP A 68 1.83 -15.80 -5.55
CA TRP A 68 3.01 -16.53 -5.99
C TRP A 68 3.72 -17.22 -4.81
N ALA A 69 4.09 -18.48 -5.01
CA ALA A 69 4.93 -19.21 -4.09
C ALA A 69 6.39 -18.75 -4.24
N THR A 70 6.95 -18.16 -3.18
CA THR A 70 8.33 -17.63 -3.14
C THR A 70 9.26 -18.40 -2.19
N THR A 71 8.79 -19.50 -1.59
CA THR A 71 9.54 -20.26 -0.56
C THR A 71 10.89 -20.80 -1.04
N LYS A 72 11.09 -21.00 -2.35
CA LYS A 72 12.36 -21.46 -2.95
C LYS A 72 13.20 -20.34 -3.56
N VAL A 73 12.69 -19.10 -3.56
CA VAL A 73 13.37 -17.98 -4.22
C VAL A 73 14.53 -17.51 -3.36
N THR A 74 15.72 -17.44 -3.95
CA THR A 74 16.95 -16.98 -3.27
C THR A 74 17.42 -15.60 -3.75
N ASP A 75 16.97 -15.17 -4.94
CA ASP A 75 17.34 -13.89 -5.53
C ASP A 75 16.12 -13.12 -6.07
N MET A 76 15.87 -11.95 -5.48
CA MET A 76 14.84 -10.98 -5.87
C MET A 76 15.44 -9.61 -6.23
N THR A 77 16.71 -9.60 -6.66
CA THR A 77 17.42 -8.38 -7.01
C THR A 77 16.66 -7.61 -8.08
N ASN A 78 16.37 -6.33 -7.81
CA ASN A 78 15.72 -5.39 -8.72
C ASN A 78 14.38 -5.86 -9.31
N THR A 79 13.67 -6.85 -8.72
CA THR A 79 12.44 -7.42 -9.30
C THR A 79 11.42 -6.35 -9.71
N PHE A 80 11.24 -5.29 -8.89
CA PHE A 80 10.33 -4.17 -9.15
C PHE A 80 11.03 -2.81 -9.25
N ARG A 81 12.33 -2.79 -9.53
CA ARG A 81 13.06 -1.51 -9.65
C ARG A 81 12.48 -0.71 -10.82
N ASN A 82 12.14 0.55 -10.58
CA ASN A 82 11.51 1.43 -11.57
C ASN A 82 10.21 0.84 -12.16
N CYS A 83 9.39 0.19 -11.33
CA CYS A 83 8.05 -0.31 -11.68
C CYS A 83 6.98 0.57 -11.00
N PRO A 84 6.75 1.81 -11.49
CA PRO A 84 5.98 2.83 -10.77
C PRO A 84 4.49 2.53 -10.57
N SER A 85 3.87 1.73 -11.44
CA SER A 85 2.43 1.40 -11.32
C SER A 85 2.11 0.28 -10.34
N PHE A 86 3.11 -0.49 -9.90
CA PHE A 86 2.86 -1.72 -9.14
C PHE A 86 2.44 -1.45 -7.69
N ASP A 87 1.15 -1.55 -7.37
CA ASP A 87 0.63 -1.26 -6.03
C ASP A 87 -0.09 -2.47 -5.37
N GLN A 88 0.37 -3.68 -5.66
CA GLN A 88 -0.29 -4.90 -5.20
C GLN A 88 0.26 -5.40 -3.85
N ASP A 89 -0.58 -6.12 -3.10
CA ASP A 89 -0.18 -6.76 -1.84
C ASP A 89 0.74 -7.96 -2.10
N LEU A 90 1.83 -8.01 -1.33
CA LEU A 90 2.88 -9.03 -1.35
C LEU A 90 3.11 -9.64 0.05
N GLY A 91 2.23 -9.40 1.02
CA GLY A 91 2.41 -9.82 2.42
C GLY A 91 2.52 -11.34 2.62
N SER A 92 2.01 -12.13 1.67
CA SER A 92 2.11 -13.59 1.62
C SER A 92 3.46 -14.11 1.09
N TRP A 93 4.32 -13.26 0.54
CA TRP A 93 5.62 -13.70 0.04
C TRP A 93 6.55 -14.08 1.20
N ASP A 94 7.02 -15.32 1.15
CA ASP A 94 8.10 -15.80 2.00
C ASP A 94 9.45 -15.35 1.41
N THR A 95 10.19 -14.54 2.19
CA THR A 95 11.50 -13.99 1.81
C THR A 95 12.62 -14.46 2.73
N THR A 96 12.38 -15.51 3.52
CA THR A 96 13.35 -16.07 4.47
C THR A 96 14.63 -16.58 3.78
N ASN A 97 14.49 -17.15 2.57
CA ASN A 97 15.59 -17.70 1.79
C ASN A 97 16.25 -16.69 0.84
N VAL A 98 15.76 -15.44 0.78
CA VAL A 98 16.29 -14.45 -0.14
C VAL A 98 17.56 -13.81 0.43
N GLU A 99 18.68 -14.08 -0.23
CA GLU A 99 20.00 -13.62 0.19
C GLU A 99 20.29 -12.19 -0.27
N THR A 100 19.75 -11.80 -1.43
CA THR A 100 20.03 -10.49 -2.03
C THR A 100 18.75 -9.77 -2.43
N PHE A 101 18.60 -8.56 -1.89
CA PHE A 101 17.66 -7.55 -2.34
C PHE A 101 18.46 -6.29 -2.69
N SER A 102 18.28 -5.80 -3.91
CA SER A 102 18.73 -4.46 -4.29
C SER A 102 17.56 -3.80 -4.99
N VAL A 103 17.06 -2.69 -4.44
CA VAL A 103 16.05 -1.84 -5.09
C VAL A 103 16.56 -0.42 -4.96
N ALA A 104 17.40 0.03 -5.89
CA ALA A 104 17.83 1.42 -5.92
C ALA A 104 16.69 2.26 -6.55
N GLY A 105 15.97 3.00 -5.69
CA GLY A 105 14.75 3.76 -6.04
C GLY A 105 13.53 3.10 -5.44
N THR A 106 13.14 3.52 -4.24
CA THR A 106 12.14 2.85 -3.40
C THR A 106 10.73 3.01 -3.95
N HIS A 107 10.13 1.90 -4.35
CA HIS A 107 8.68 1.76 -4.35
C HIS A 107 8.20 1.70 -2.87
N PRO A 108 7.19 2.48 -2.44
CA PRO A 108 6.84 2.68 -1.02
C PRO A 108 6.44 1.42 -0.25
N LYS A 109 6.11 0.32 -0.94
CA LYS A 109 5.74 -0.97 -0.34
C LYS A 109 6.91 -1.90 -0.01
N PHE A 110 8.15 -1.49 -0.27
CA PHE A 110 9.35 -2.27 0.07
C PHE A 110 10.16 -1.57 1.17
N GLN A 111 10.58 -2.33 2.17
CA GLN A 111 11.48 -1.84 3.23
C GLN A 111 12.81 -1.37 2.64
N LEU A 112 13.61 -0.65 3.43
CA LEU A 112 14.97 -0.24 3.05
C LEU A 112 15.85 -1.43 2.59
N SER A 113 15.54 -2.64 3.09
CA SER A 113 16.14 -3.91 2.70
C SER A 113 15.56 -4.53 1.43
N GLY A 114 14.67 -3.84 0.71
CA GLY A 114 13.99 -4.33 -0.49
C GLY A 114 12.94 -5.43 -0.26
N ARG A 115 12.64 -5.77 1.01
CA ARG A 115 11.65 -6.79 1.38
C ARG A 115 10.22 -6.24 1.30
N PRO A 116 9.23 -7.05 0.88
CA PRO A 116 7.82 -6.65 0.97
C PRO A 116 7.44 -6.28 2.40
N LEU A 117 6.69 -5.18 2.56
CA LEU A 117 6.07 -4.86 3.83
C LEU A 117 4.94 -5.87 4.12
N LYS A 118 4.99 -6.54 5.28
CA LYS A 118 3.82 -7.23 5.80
C LYS A 118 2.87 -6.16 6.33
N GLU A 119 1.74 -5.94 5.65
CA GLU A 119 0.68 -5.15 6.24
C GLU A 119 0.20 -5.88 7.50
N HIS A 120 0.41 -5.27 8.66
CA HIS A 120 -0.13 -5.77 9.91
C HIS A 120 -1.64 -5.54 9.86
N GLN A 121 -2.40 -6.54 9.41
CA GLN A 121 -3.85 -6.55 9.62
C GLN A 121 -4.06 -6.41 11.12
N PRO A 122 -4.71 -5.33 11.62
CA PRO A 122 -4.98 -5.23 13.04
C PRO A 122 -5.89 -6.40 13.40
N SER A 123 -5.35 -7.33 14.19
CA SER A 123 -6.08 -8.47 14.72
C SER A 123 -7.35 -7.93 15.40
N THR A 124 -8.50 -8.21 14.78
CA THR A 124 -9.84 -7.89 15.27
C THR A 124 -10.01 -6.44 15.78
N GLY A 125 -9.99 -5.48 14.85
CA GLY A 125 -10.51 -4.12 15.06
C GLY A 125 -11.49 -3.76 13.94
N PRO A 126 -12.54 -2.95 14.18
CA PRO A 126 -13.57 -2.71 13.17
C PRO A 126 -12.97 -2.07 11.92
N SER A 127 -13.36 -2.59 10.75
CA SER A 127 -12.84 -2.21 9.42
C SER A 127 -12.63 -0.69 9.24
N MET A 128 -11.57 -0.31 8.53
CA MET A 128 -11.30 1.09 8.15
C MET A 128 -12.50 1.75 7.45
N HIS A 129 -13.31 0.99 6.71
CA HIS A 129 -14.54 1.51 6.11
C HIS A 129 -15.55 1.96 7.20
N GLY A 130 -15.69 1.20 8.29
CA GLY A 130 -16.48 1.59 9.45
C GLY A 130 -15.90 2.79 10.21
N MET A 131 -14.57 2.97 10.19
CA MET A 131 -13.90 4.14 10.78
C MET A 131 -14.11 5.40 9.94
N TRP A 132 -14.07 5.30 8.60
CA TRP A 132 -14.40 6.40 7.69
C TRP A 132 -15.87 6.83 7.81
N VAL A 133 -16.81 5.88 7.89
CA VAL A 133 -18.24 6.17 8.11
C VAL A 133 -18.46 6.80 9.49
N ARG A 134 -17.80 6.30 10.54
CA ARG A 134 -17.85 6.92 11.89
C ARG A 134 -17.22 8.31 11.91
N TRP A 135 -16.12 8.53 11.18
CA TRP A 135 -15.46 9.84 11.04
C TRP A 135 -16.34 10.84 10.29
N TYR A 136 -16.99 10.41 9.20
CA TYR A 136 -17.94 11.23 8.45
C TYR A 136 -19.19 11.58 9.29
N HIS A 137 -19.70 10.64 10.10
CA HIS A 137 -20.80 10.92 11.02
C HIS A 137 -20.37 11.76 12.24
N LEU A 138 -19.14 11.62 12.75
CA LEU A 138 -18.60 12.46 13.82
C LEU A 138 -18.47 13.90 13.33
N THR A 139 -17.85 14.12 12.17
CA THR A 139 -17.67 15.44 11.56
C THR A 139 -19.01 16.08 11.18
N ALA A 140 -19.99 15.30 10.69
CA ALA A 140 -21.35 15.77 10.45
C ALA A 140 -22.09 16.16 11.73
N ARG A 141 -21.97 15.37 12.82
CA ARG A 141 -22.55 15.70 14.13
C ARG A 141 -21.88 16.92 14.77
N PHE A 142 -20.57 17.11 14.59
CA PHE A 142 -19.85 18.32 14.98
C PHE A 142 -20.34 19.55 14.21
N LYS A 143 -20.64 19.42 12.91
CA LYS A 143 -21.20 20.51 12.11
C LYS A 143 -22.62 20.89 12.57
N MET A 144 -23.45 19.91 12.95
CA MET A 144 -24.77 20.19 13.55
C MET A 144 -24.65 20.84 14.94
N LEU A 145 -23.80 20.32 15.83
CA LEU A 145 -23.56 20.92 17.15
C LEU A 145 -23.00 22.34 17.06
N SER A 146 -22.09 22.61 16.13
CA SER A 146 -21.57 23.96 15.84
C SER A 146 -22.69 24.93 15.43
N THR A 147 -23.65 24.46 14.64
CA THR A 147 -24.75 25.30 14.15
C THR A 147 -25.79 25.57 15.24
N SER A 148 -26.11 24.57 16.07
CA SER A 148 -26.98 24.72 17.25
C SER A 148 -26.37 25.57 18.37
N ILE A 149 -25.04 25.56 18.53
CA ILE A 149 -24.36 26.45 19.48
C ILE A 149 -24.31 27.89 18.94
N LYS A 150 -24.12 28.08 17.62
CA LYS A 150 -24.19 29.42 17.00
C LYS A 150 -25.55 30.08 17.18
N THR A 151 -26.67 29.34 17.13
CA THR A 151 -28.01 29.89 17.40
C THR A 151 -28.24 30.19 18.88
N CYS A 152 -27.63 29.42 19.80
CA CYS A 152 -27.70 29.67 21.24
C CYS A 152 -26.91 30.92 21.67
N VAL A 153 -25.76 31.18 21.04
CA VAL A 153 -24.87 32.32 21.35
C VAL A 153 -25.53 33.68 21.07
N ILE A 154 -26.49 33.78 20.15
CA ILE A 154 -27.13 35.05 19.77
C ILE A 154 -27.90 35.69 20.95
N GLY A 155 -28.30 34.92 21.98
CA GLY A 155 -29.00 35.41 23.18
C GLY A 155 -28.19 35.48 24.49
N ALA A 156 -26.91 35.08 24.52
CA ALA A 156 -26.12 34.98 25.76
C ALA A 156 -25.29 36.23 26.09
N SER A 157 -25.08 36.50 27.39
CA SER A 157 -24.23 37.61 27.87
C SER A 157 -22.75 37.46 27.46
N THR A 158 -22.02 38.56 27.36
CA THR A 158 -20.62 38.60 26.88
C THR A 158 -19.67 37.68 27.68
N SER A 159 -19.90 37.53 28.99
CA SER A 159 -19.14 36.61 29.86
C SER A 159 -19.40 35.12 29.54
N CYS A 160 -20.66 34.76 29.29
CA CYS A 160 -21.04 33.39 28.95
C CYS A 160 -20.51 32.98 27.56
N ARG A 161 -20.47 33.93 26.60
CA ARG A 161 -19.90 33.71 25.26
C ARG A 161 -18.41 33.38 25.31
N ALA A 162 -17.64 34.07 26.15
CA ALA A 162 -16.20 33.84 26.29
C ALA A 162 -15.90 32.47 26.90
N GLN A 163 -16.65 32.05 27.93
CA GLN A 163 -16.48 30.75 28.57
C GLN A 163 -16.86 29.58 27.65
N LEU A 164 -17.93 29.74 26.84
CA LEU A 164 -18.35 28.74 25.86
C LEU A 164 -17.35 28.61 24.70
N LEU A 165 -16.81 29.72 24.19
CA LEU A 165 -15.77 29.70 23.16
C LEU A 165 -14.47 29.05 23.65
N GLN A 166 -14.06 29.35 24.89
CA GLN A 166 -12.88 28.76 25.49
C GLN A 166 -13.03 27.24 25.68
N ALA A 167 -14.20 26.79 26.17
CA ALA A 167 -14.49 25.36 26.31
C ALA A 167 -14.52 24.62 24.96
N LEU A 168 -15.03 25.28 23.90
CA LEU A 168 -15.05 24.73 22.55
C LEU A 168 -13.66 24.62 21.93
N LEU A 169 -12.81 25.62 22.11
CA LEU A 169 -11.42 25.59 21.65
C LEU A 169 -10.63 24.46 22.33
N VAL A 170 -10.79 24.29 23.65
CA VAL A 170 -10.16 23.19 24.39
C VAL A 170 -10.67 21.82 23.90
N ALA A 171 -11.97 21.69 23.63
CA ALA A 171 -12.54 20.42 23.13
C ALA A 171 -12.10 20.08 21.69
N LEU A 172 -11.86 21.08 20.85
CA LEU A 172 -11.28 20.91 19.51
C LEU A 172 -9.82 20.50 19.59
N ASP A 173 -9.04 21.13 20.47
CA ASP A 173 -7.60 20.89 20.61
C ASP A 173 -7.30 19.48 21.18
N VAL A 174 -8.04 19.07 22.22
CA VAL A 174 -7.88 17.73 22.82
C VAL A 174 -8.19 16.62 21.81
N ASN A 175 -9.22 16.78 20.98
CA ASN A 175 -9.56 15.76 19.98
C ASN A 175 -8.54 15.70 18.83
N GLN A 176 -7.99 16.85 18.40
CA GLN A 176 -6.94 16.89 17.37
C GLN A 176 -5.64 16.26 17.88
N LEU A 177 -5.22 16.55 19.12
CA LEU A 177 -4.04 15.96 19.74
C LEU A 177 -4.16 14.44 19.97
N THR A 178 -5.35 13.97 20.32
CA THR A 178 -5.61 12.53 20.49
C THR A 178 -5.55 11.79 19.14
N LEU A 179 -6.04 12.42 18.07
CA LEU A 179 -5.93 11.93 16.70
C LEU A 179 -4.49 11.95 16.18
N LEU A 180 -3.74 13.02 16.45
CA LEU A 180 -2.33 13.15 16.06
C LEU A 180 -1.47 12.07 16.75
N ASN A 181 -1.65 11.87 18.05
CA ASN A 181 -0.97 10.82 18.81
C ASN A 181 -1.35 9.40 18.37
N TYR A 182 -2.57 9.22 17.83
CA TYR A 182 -3.00 7.94 17.29
C TYR A 182 -2.42 7.68 15.90
N MET A 183 -2.30 8.71 15.07
CA MET A 183 -1.69 8.67 13.73
C MET A 183 -0.16 8.50 13.78
N ASP A 184 0.50 9.08 14.78
CA ASP A 184 1.94 8.94 15.02
C ASP A 184 2.29 7.51 15.50
N ARG A 185 1.43 6.91 16.35
CA ARG A 185 1.57 5.49 16.76
C ARG A 185 1.26 4.48 15.64
N SER A 186 0.49 4.86 14.62
CA SER A 186 0.25 4.03 13.44
C SER A 186 1.26 4.25 12.32
N GLY A 187 2.29 5.09 12.53
CA GLY A 187 3.40 5.29 11.59
C GLY A 187 3.05 6.09 10.34
N VAL A 188 1.94 6.84 10.35
CA VAL A 188 1.50 7.65 9.21
C VAL A 188 2.13 9.04 9.30
N HIS A 189 3.33 9.21 8.72
CA HIS A 189 3.92 10.54 8.53
C HIS A 189 3.33 11.20 7.27
N PHE A 190 2.66 12.33 7.45
CA PHE A 190 2.36 13.24 6.35
C PHE A 190 3.63 13.98 5.94
N VAL A 191 4.08 13.77 4.71
CA VAL A 191 4.97 14.73 4.04
C VAL A 191 4.11 15.96 3.73
N GLN A 192 4.58 17.14 4.18
CA GLN A 192 3.89 18.44 4.07
C GLN A 192 3.40 18.76 2.65
#